data_AF-A0A535F4F2-F1
#
_entry.id   AF-A0A535F4F2-F1
#
_cell.length_a   1.000
_cell.length_b   1.000
_cell.length_c   1.000
_cell.angle_alpha   90.00
_cell.angle_beta   90.00
_cell.angle_gamma   90.00
#
_symmetry.space_group_name_H-M   'P 1'
#
loop_
_entity.id
_entity.type
_entity.pdbx_description
1 polymer ?
#
loop_
_entity_poly.entity_id
_entity_poly.type
_entity_poly.pdbx_seq_one_letter_code
_entity_poly.pdbx_strand_id
1 'polypeptide(L)' 'RSSPAVFNGVVYAGSDDHKLYAIKADTGGTLWTVRTEGRVRSSPAVVNGIVYVGSEDHKLYAVKAD' A
#
# COMPACT_ATOMS: atom_id res chain seq x y z
N ARG A 1 8.15 0.12 -10.89
CA ARG A 1 8.41 -1.15 -10.17
C ARG A 1 8.74 -0.79 -8.73
N SER A 2 7.86 -1.12 -7.79
CA SER A 2 8.06 -0.93 -6.35
C SER A 2 8.37 -2.28 -5.69
N SER A 3 8.89 -2.22 -4.46
CA SER A 3 8.91 -3.37 -3.55
C SER A 3 7.74 -3.29 -2.58
N PRO A 4 7.13 -4.42 -2.19
CA PRO A 4 6.12 -4.44 -1.14
C PRO A 4 6.75 -4.21 0.25
N ALA A 5 5.92 -3.83 1.23
CA ALA A 5 6.27 -3.79 2.65
C ALA A 5 5.44 -4.79 3.44
N VAL A 6 6.00 -5.37 4.51
CA VAL A 6 5.28 -6.31 5.37
C VAL A 6 5.30 -5.82 6.82
N PHE A 7 4.13 -5.80 7.46
CA PHE A 7 3.98 -5.44 8.87
C PHE A 7 2.82 -6.24 9.47
N ASN A 8 3.02 -6.86 10.64
CA ASN A 8 2.00 -7.64 11.37
C ASN A 8 1.22 -8.67 10.51
N GLY A 9 1.91 -9.38 9.62
CA GLY A 9 1.27 -10.41 8.78
C GLY A 9 0.45 -9.83 7.61
N VAL A 10 0.59 -8.54 7.30
CA VAL A 10 -0.04 -7.88 6.17
C VAL A 10 1.03 -7.39 5.19
N VAL A 11 0.82 -7.69 3.91
CA VAL A 11 1.62 -7.21 2.78
C VAL A 11 0.95 -5.97 2.21
N TYR A 12 1.71 -4.88 2.07
CA TYR A 12 1.29 -3.64 1.45
C TYR A 12 1.99 -3.46 0.11
N ALA A 13 1.22 -3.18 -0.94
CA ALA A 13 1.75 -3.02 -2.29
C ALA A 13 1.01 -1.93 -3.07
N GLY A 14 1.78 -1.01 -3.67
CA GLY A 14 1.27 -0.09 -4.68
C GLY A 14 1.18 -0.77 -6.05
N SER A 15 0.21 -0.34 -6.87
CA SER A 15 -0.06 -0.92 -8.18
C SER A 15 -0.34 0.16 -9.24
N ASP A 16 -0.11 -0.22 -10.51
CA ASP A 16 -0.36 0.61 -11.70
C ASP A 16 -1.86 0.78 -12.01
N ASP A 17 -2.74 0.07 -11.31
CA ASP A 17 -4.21 0.19 -11.39
C ASP A 17 -4.78 1.30 -10.48
N HIS A 18 -3.92 2.20 -10.02
CA HIS A 18 -4.25 3.34 -9.16
C HIS A 18 -4.74 2.93 -7.76
N LYS A 19 -4.11 1.90 -7.18
CA LYS A 19 -4.44 1.42 -5.83
C LYS A 19 -3.22 1.09 -4.98
N LEU A 20 -3.40 1.31 -3.68
CA LEU A 20 -2.64 0.67 -2.61
C LEU A 20 -3.44 -0.53 -2.09
N TYR A 21 -2.80 -1.68 -2.00
CA TYR A 21 -3.37 -2.93 -1.49
C TYR A 21 -2.84 -3.25 -0.10
N ALA A 22 -3.70 -3.79 0.76
CA ALA A 22 -3.32 -4.53 1.96
C ALA A 22 -3.82 -5.97 1.84
N ILE A 23 -2.91 -6.92 1.97
CA ILE A 23 -3.15 -8.33 1.68
C ILE A 23 -2.67 -9.17 2.86
N LYS A 24 -3.47 -10.13 3.33
CA LYS A 24 -3.04 -11.10 4.33
C LYS A 24 -1.88 -11.93 3.79
N ALA A 25 -0.77 -11.97 4.51
CA ALA A 25 0.45 -12.65 4.07
C ALA A 25 0.30 -14.18 4.02
N ASP A 26 -0.58 -14.76 4.83
CA ASP A 26 -0.78 -16.22 4.94
C ASP A 26 -1.71 -16.80 3.86
N THR A 27 -2.68 -16.01 3.41
CA THR A 27 -3.78 -16.48 2.57
C THR A 27 -3.86 -15.76 1.22
N GLY A 28 -3.17 -14.63 1.07
CA GLY A 28 -3.31 -13.76 -0.11
C GLY A 28 -4.65 -13.03 -0.19
N GLY A 29 -5.50 -13.14 0.83
CA GLY A 29 -6.78 -12.45 0.88
C GLY A 29 -6.60 -10.94 1.00
N THR A 30 -7.32 -10.16 0.20
CA THR A 30 -7.32 -8.70 0.31
C THR A 30 -8.06 -8.26 1.57
N LEU A 31 -7.39 -7.49 2.43
CA LEU A 31 -8.00 -6.85 3.60
C LEU A 31 -8.74 -5.58 3.19
N TRP A 32 -8.03 -4.71 2.46
CA TRP A 32 -8.58 -3.47 1.94
C TRP A 32 -7.76 -2.94 0.77
N THR A 33 -8.35 -1.97 0.07
CA THR A 33 -7.69 -1.21 -0.98
C THR A 33 -8.00 0.28 -0.83
N VAL A 34 -7.02 1.14 -1.10
CA VAL A 34 -7.22 2.59 -1.22
C VAL A 34 -6.98 3.00 -2.66
N ARG A 35 -7.94 3.73 -3.24
CA ARG A 35 -7.82 4.29 -4.60
C ARG A 35 -7.05 5.60 -4.56
N THR A 36 -6.14 5.76 -5.51
CA THR A 36 -5.43 6.99 -5.83
C THR A 36 -5.88 7.48 -7.21
N GLU A 37 -5.51 8.71 -7.60
CA GLU A 37 -5.83 9.24 -8.93
C GLU A 37 -4.69 9.02 -9.94
N GLY A 38 -3.59 8.44 -9.48
CA GLY A 38 -2.42 8.09 -10.28
C GLY A 38 -1.83 6.75 -9.86
N ARG A 39 -0.84 6.26 -10.60
CA ARG A 39 -0.22 4.96 -10.34
C ARG A 39 0.56 5.00 -9.03
N VAL A 40 0.51 3.91 -8.27
CA VAL A 40 1.23 3.81 -7.00
C VAL A 40 2.51 3.02 -7.22
N ARG A 41 3.55 3.71 -7.73
CA ARG A 41 4.82 3.08 -8.10
C ARG A 41 5.95 3.21 -7.08
N SER A 42 5.73 3.91 -5.96
CA SER A 42 6.67 3.94 -4.85
C SER A 42 6.55 2.69 -3.98
N SER A 43 7.64 2.30 -3.32
CA SER A 43 7.60 1.27 -2.27
C SER A 43 6.89 1.82 -1.02
N PRO A 44 5.90 1.12 -0.45
CA PRO A 44 5.28 1.54 0.79
C PRO A 44 6.26 1.53 1.97
N ALA A 45 6.07 2.41 2.95
CA ALA A 45 6.79 2.42 4.22
C ALA A 45 5.79 2.33 5.38
N VAL A 46 6.06 1.51 6.39
CA VAL A 46 5.18 1.35 7.55
C VAL A 46 5.88 1.82 8.81
N VAL A 47 5.28 2.75 9.54
CA VAL A 47 5.78 3.22 10.85
C VAL A 47 4.59 3.56 11.74
N ASN A 48 4.65 3.16 13.01
CA ASN A 48 3.60 3.41 14.01
C ASN A 48 2.18 3.02 13.53
N GLY A 49 2.06 1.92 12.78
CA GLY A 49 0.78 1.46 12.26
C GLY A 49 0.19 2.31 11.14
N ILE A 50 1.01 3.13 10.46
CA ILE A 50 0.60 3.91 9.29
C ILE A 50 1.46 3.50 8.09
N VAL A 51 0.79 3.22 6.97
CA VAL A 51 1.38 2.95 5.66
C VAL A 51 1.47 4.26 4.88
N TYR A 52 2.68 4.62 4.47
CA TYR A 52 2.96 5.78 3.64
C TYR A 52 3.30 5.33 2.23
N VAL A 53 2.69 5.97 1.23
CA VAL A 53 2.98 5.68 -0.18
C VAL A 53 2.79 6.91 -1.06
N GLY A 54 3.73 7.14 -1.96
CA GLY A 54 3.64 8.18 -3.00
C GLY A 54 2.89 7.67 -4.24
N SER A 55 2.11 8.54 -4.84
CA SER A 55 1.36 8.29 -6.08
C SER A 55 1.82 9.23 -7.20
N GLU A 56 1.70 8.79 -8.45
CA GLU A 56 1.92 9.63 -9.63
C GLU A 56 0.89 10.77 -9.77
N ASP A 57 -0.14 10.85 -8.91
CA ASP A 57 -1.07 12.00 -8.81
C ASP A 57 -0.53 13.19 -8.00
N HIS A 58 0.77 13.19 -7.71
CA HIS A 58 1.47 14.22 -6.94
C HIS A 58 1.09 14.30 -5.46
N LYS A 59 0.50 13.24 -4.88
CA LYS A 59 0.16 13.18 -3.45
C LYS A 59 0.92 12.07 -2.71
N LEU A 60 1.10 12.31 -1.41
CA LEU A 60 1.50 11.31 -0.42
C LEU A 60 0.26 10.84 0.34
N TYR A 61 0.04 9.54 0.38
CA TYR A 61 -1.05 8.91 1.12
C TYR A 61 -0.52 8.34 2.43
N ALA A 62 -1.31 8.48 3.49
CA ALA A 62 -1.08 7.89 4.80
C ALA A 62 -2.34 7.10 5.20
N VAL A 63 -2.22 5.79 5.33
CA VAL A 63 -3.35 4.87 5.55
C VAL A 63 -3.06 4.02 6.77
N LYS A 64 -4.07 3.77 7.61
CA LYS A 64 -3.89 2.93 8.79
C LYS A 64 -3.60 1.48 8.39
N ALA A 65 -2.60 0.89 9.05
CA ALA A 65 -2.32 -0.53 9.03
C ALA A 65 -3.29 -1.23 10.00
N ASP A 66 -4.54 -1.38 9.58
CA ASP A 66 -5.57 -2.15 10.28
C ASP A 66 -5.44 -3.66 10.04
#